data_AF-A0A6M0QTN6-F1
#
_entry.id   AF-A0A6M0QTN6-F1
#
_cell.length_a   1.000
_cell.length_b   1.000
_cell.length_c   1.000
_cell.angle_alpha   90.00
_cell.angle_beta   90.00
_cell.angle_gamma   90.00
#
_symmetry.space_group_name_H-M   'P 1'
#
loop_
_entity.id
_entity.type
_entity.pdbx_description
1 polymer ?
#
loop_
_entity_poly.entity_id
_entity_poly.type
_entity_poly.pdbx_seq_one_letter_code
_entity_poly.pdbx_strand_id
1 'polypeptide(L)'
;MLPISDAARRLRDQLDHQHSGYLNPLYPLDPSLWSQGLCDRFNADVERLLRLLRQELAVEFAIVDEQPRYAEDARLGDYLAQNPGLGLMNEFGERTVR
;
A
#
# COMPACT_ATOMS: atom_id res chain seq x y z
N MET A 1 15.39 13.18 11.55
CA MET A 1 14.39 13.05 10.47
C MET A 1 15.15 13.26 9.15
N LEU A 2 14.96 12.41 8.13
CA LEU A 2 15.70 12.52 6.87
C LEU A 2 15.31 13.80 6.10
N PRO A 3 16.24 14.43 5.35
CA PRO A 3 16.00 15.69 4.64
C PRO A 3 15.25 15.48 3.32
N ILE A 4 14.11 14.78 3.35
CA ILE A 4 13.27 14.54 2.17
C ILE A 4 12.30 15.70 1.93
N SER A 5 11.73 15.83 0.74
CA SER A 5 10.75 16.86 0.42
C SER A 5 9.40 16.65 1.13
N ASP A 6 8.58 17.70 1.19
CA ASP A 6 7.19 17.57 1.68
C ASP A 6 6.35 16.64 0.81
N ALA A 7 6.65 16.57 -0.49
CA ALA A 7 5.98 15.64 -1.40
C ALA A 7 6.30 14.19 -1.04
N ALA A 8 7.57 13.86 -0.80
CA ALA A 8 8.00 12.54 -0.36
C ALA A 8 7.41 12.18 1.02
N ARG A 9 7.39 13.12 1.98
CA ARG A 9 6.74 12.92 3.28
C ARG A 9 5.26 12.58 3.15
N ARG A 10 4.50 13.41 2.42
CA ARG A 10 3.05 13.20 2.25
C ARG A 10 2.75 11.87 1.57
N LEU A 11 3.52 11.51 0.55
CA LEU A 11 3.34 10.25 -0.17
C LEU A 11 3.68 9.04 0.71
N ARG A 12 4.79 9.09 1.48
CA ARG A 12 5.11 8.07 2.49
C ARG A 12 3.95 7.89 3.46
N ASP A 13 3.50 8.98 4.07
CA ASP A 13 2.44 8.88 5.07
C ASP A 13 1.17 8.29 4.42
N GLN A 14 0.81 8.74 3.21
CA GLN A 14 -0.34 8.22 2.47
C GLN A 14 -0.21 6.70 2.28
N LEU A 15 0.93 6.22 1.80
CA LEU A 15 1.21 4.80 1.62
C LEU A 15 1.15 4.03 2.95
N ASP A 16 1.70 4.56 4.03
CA ASP A 16 1.62 3.92 5.37
C ASP A 16 0.16 3.75 5.82
N HIS A 17 -0.66 4.79 5.61
CA HIS A 17 -2.08 4.73 5.95
C HIS A 17 -2.82 3.70 5.09
N GLN A 18 -2.58 3.71 3.78
CA GLN A 18 -3.19 2.74 2.87
C GLN A 18 -2.80 1.32 3.25
N HIS A 19 -1.50 1.07 3.45
CA HIS A 19 -0.94 -0.24 3.77
C HIS A 19 -1.49 -0.84 5.06
N SER A 20 -1.88 -0.01 6.03
CA SER A 20 -2.55 -0.48 7.25
C SER A 20 -3.84 -1.28 7.00
N GLY A 21 -4.49 -1.04 5.85
CA GLY A 21 -5.67 -1.79 5.41
C GLY A 21 -5.37 -2.97 4.47
N TYR A 22 -4.10 -3.35 4.26
CA TYR A 22 -3.74 -4.46 3.38
C TYR A 22 -4.10 -5.82 3.99
N LEU A 23 -3.89 -5.99 5.30
CA LEU A 23 -4.24 -7.23 5.99
C LEU A 23 -5.76 -7.40 6.07
N ASN A 24 -6.21 -8.65 5.99
CA ASN A 24 -7.62 -8.96 6.15
C ASN A 24 -8.09 -8.61 7.58
N PRO A 25 -9.18 -7.84 7.73
CA PRO A 25 -9.64 -7.35 9.02
C PRO A 25 -10.23 -8.46 9.91
N LEU A 26 -10.66 -9.59 9.35
CA LEU A 26 -11.18 -10.71 10.13
C LEU A 26 -10.04 -11.57 10.67
N TYR A 27 -9.07 -11.91 9.83
CA TYR A 27 -7.93 -12.73 10.22
C TYR A 27 -6.71 -12.47 9.32
N PRO A 28 -5.56 -12.04 9.83
CA PRO A 28 -4.42 -11.61 9.00
C PRO A 28 -3.83 -12.62 8.02
N LEU A 29 -4.06 -13.93 8.20
CA LEU A 29 -3.60 -14.97 7.25
C LEU A 29 -4.58 -15.21 6.09
N ASP A 30 -5.79 -14.67 6.20
CA ASP A 30 -6.77 -14.69 5.13
C ASP A 30 -6.37 -13.71 4.02
N PRO A 31 -6.83 -13.93 2.78
CA PRO A 31 -6.49 -13.07 1.65
C PRO A 31 -6.82 -11.61 1.94
N SER A 32 -5.91 -10.71 1.55
CA SER A 32 -6.20 -9.28 1.50
C SER A 32 -7.46 -9.04 0.67
N LEU A 33 -8.28 -8.06 1.09
CA LEU A 33 -9.48 -7.69 0.35
C LEU A 33 -9.20 -6.75 -0.83
N TRP A 34 -7.94 -6.39 -1.05
CA TRP A 34 -7.58 -5.46 -2.12
C TRP A 34 -7.76 -6.09 -3.48
N SER A 35 -8.49 -5.39 -4.35
CA SER A 35 -8.55 -5.77 -5.74
C SER A 35 -7.22 -5.54 -6.46
N GLN A 36 -7.06 -6.21 -7.60
CA GLN A 36 -5.87 -6.01 -8.44
C GLN A 36 -5.66 -4.53 -8.79
N GLY A 37 -6.73 -3.81 -9.13
CA GLY A 37 -6.65 -2.38 -9.44
C GLY A 37 -6.23 -1.51 -8.25
N LEU A 38 -6.54 -1.93 -7.02
CA LEU A 38 -6.08 -1.23 -5.81
C LEU A 38 -4.60 -1.52 -5.52
N CYS A 39 -4.18 -2.79 -5.68
CA CYS A 39 -2.78 -3.21 -5.61
C CYS A 39 -1.90 -2.46 -6.62
N ASP A 40 -2.36 -2.35 -7.88
CA ASP A 40 -1.62 -1.65 -8.94
C ASP A 40 -1.39 -0.18 -8.62
N ARG A 41 -2.42 0.51 -8.11
CA ARG A 41 -2.30 1.92 -7.69
C ARG A 41 -1.33 2.10 -6.53
N PHE A 42 -1.40 1.24 -5.52
CA PHE A 42 -0.47 1.27 -4.39
C PHE A 42 0.97 1.08 -4.86
N ASN A 43 1.22 0.05 -5.66
CA ASN A 43 2.55 -0.26 -6.18
C ASN A 43 3.09 0.91 -7.02
N ALA A 44 2.26 1.53 -7.86
CA ALA A 44 2.66 2.69 -8.65
C ALA A 44 3.07 3.90 -7.77
N ASP A 45 2.37 4.12 -6.66
CA ASP A 45 2.71 5.16 -5.69
C ASP A 45 3.99 4.82 -4.90
N VAL A 46 4.23 3.54 -4.57
CA VAL A 46 5.52 3.07 -4.01
C VAL A 46 6.67 3.36 -4.98
N GLU A 47 6.52 3.03 -6.27
CA GLU A 47 7.55 3.33 -7.27
C GLU A 47 7.80 4.84 -7.41
N ARG A 48 6.74 5.64 -7.31
CA ARG A 48 6.86 7.10 -7.30
C ARG A 48 7.64 7.58 -6.07
N LEU A 49 7.36 7.07 -4.88
CA LEU A 49 8.09 7.41 -3.67
C LEU A 49 9.55 7.00 -3.77
N LEU A 50 9.83 5.77 -4.21
CA LEU A 50 11.19 5.26 -4.36
C LEU A 50 12.03 6.13 -5.32
N ARG A 51 11.45 6.58 -6.43
CA ARG A 51 12.11 7.52 -7.34
C ARG A 51 12.43 8.85 -6.67
N LEU A 52 11.49 9.43 -5.92
CA LEU A 52 11.71 10.68 -5.18
C LEU A 52 12.84 10.51 -4.15
N LEU A 53 12.80 9.44 -3.35
CA LEU A 53 13.82 9.18 -2.35
C LEU A 53 15.20 9.01 -3.00
N ARG A 54 15.30 8.29 -4.13
CA ARG A 54 16.56 8.16 -4.89
C ARG A 54 17.08 9.50 -5.39
N GLN A 55 16.20 10.37 -5.89
CA GLN A 55 16.61 11.70 -6.34
C GLN A 55 17.11 12.57 -5.17
N GLU A 56 16.48 12.45 -4.00
CA GLU A 56 16.74 13.33 -2.86
C GLU A 56 17.89 12.84 -1.96
N LEU A 57 18.09 11.53 -1.83
CA LEU A 57 18.99 10.96 -0.81
C LEU A 57 20.15 10.13 -1.39
N ALA A 58 20.14 9.74 -2.66
CA ALA A 58 21.13 8.79 -3.19
C ALA A 58 22.58 9.33 -3.23
N VAL A 59 22.77 10.62 -2.99
CA VAL A 59 24.11 11.23 -2.84
C VAL A 59 24.77 10.77 -1.54
N GLU A 60 24.01 10.64 -0.46
CA GLU A 60 24.52 10.37 0.89
C GLU A 60 24.10 8.99 1.42
N PHE A 61 23.04 8.40 0.86
CA PHE A 61 22.44 7.17 1.37
C PHE A 61 22.25 6.14 0.25
N ALA A 62 22.59 4.89 0.54
CA ALA A 62 22.16 3.76 -0.28
C ALA A 62 20.70 3.46 0.01
N ILE A 63 19.87 3.40 -1.03
CA ILE A 63 18.44 3.09 -0.90
C ILE A 63 18.23 1.64 -1.33
N VAL A 64 17.94 0.80 -0.33
CA VAL A 64 17.50 -0.58 -0.53
C VAL A 64 15.99 -0.61 -0.51
N ASP A 65 15.42 -1.31 -1.47
CA ASP A 65 13.99 -1.41 -1.66
C ASP A 65 13.55 -2.84 -1.35
N GLU A 66 12.85 -2.97 -0.23
CA GLU A 66 12.35 -4.25 0.30
C GLU A 66 10.81 -4.32 0.26
N GLN A 67 10.16 -3.34 -0.39
CA GLN A 67 8.72 -3.27 -0.42
C GLN A 67 8.18 -4.37 -1.37
N PRO A 68 7.31 -5.28 -0.92
CA PRO A 68 6.74 -6.30 -1.80
C PRO A 68 5.67 -5.70 -2.70
N ARG A 69 5.78 -5.91 -4.00
CA ARG A 69 4.75 -5.45 -4.95
C ARG A 69 3.55 -6.38 -4.83
N TYR A 70 2.42 -5.82 -4.40
CA TYR A 70 1.23 -6.60 -4.13
C TYR A 70 0.50 -6.98 -5.42
N ALA A 71 -0.17 -8.12 -5.39
CA ALA A 71 -1.17 -8.53 -6.36
C ALA A 71 -2.43 -8.93 -5.59
N GLU A 72 -3.57 -8.98 -6.29
CA GLU A 72 -4.78 -9.57 -5.72
C GLU A 72 -4.48 -11.01 -5.27
N ASP A 73 -4.93 -11.39 -4.07
CA ASP A 73 -4.74 -12.77 -3.60
C ASP A 73 -5.62 -13.69 -4.45
N ALA A 74 -5.01 -14.74 -5.02
CA ALA A 74 -5.71 -15.69 -5.88
C ALA A 74 -6.91 -16.38 -5.20
N ARG A 75 -6.93 -16.43 -3.87
CA ARG A 75 -8.01 -17.02 -3.06
C ARG A 75 -9.13 -16.02 -2.73
N LEU A 76 -8.99 -14.74 -3.08
CA LEU A 76 -9.93 -13.70 -2.66
C LEU A 76 -11.34 -13.95 -3.17
N GLY A 77 -11.51 -14.39 -4.41
CA GLY A 77 -12.82 -14.71 -4.98
C GLY A 77 -13.57 -15.77 -4.17
N ASP A 78 -12.90 -16.90 -3.90
CA ASP A 78 -13.46 -18.00 -3.09
C ASP A 78 -13.73 -17.57 -1.65
N TYR A 79 -12.85 -16.74 -1.09
CA TYR A 79 -13.00 -16.21 0.26
C TYR A 79 -14.22 -15.28 0.39
N LEU A 80 -14.43 -14.37 -0.56
CA LEU A 80 -15.60 -13.49 -0.59
C LEU A 80 -16.91 -14.26 -0.75
N ALA A 81 -16.92 -15.32 -1.57
CA ALA A 81 -18.10 -16.18 -1.73
C ALA A 81 -18.52 -16.88 -0.43
N GLN A 82 -17.55 -17.20 0.44
CA GLN A 82 -17.77 -17.82 1.75
C GLN A 82 -18.10 -16.79 2.84
N ASN A 83 -17.84 -15.51 2.61
CA ASN A 83 -17.99 -14.43 3.58
C ASN A 83 -18.84 -13.28 2.98
N PRO A 84 -20.16 -13.46 2.81
CA PRO A 84 -21.03 -12.52 2.08
C PRO A 84 -21.18 -11.14 2.76
N GLY A 85 -20.71 -10.98 4.01
CA GLY A 85 -20.65 -9.70 4.70
C GLY A 85 -19.41 -8.86 4.36
N LEU A 86 -18.45 -9.42 3.59
CA LEU A 86 -17.26 -8.73 3.13
C LEU A 86 -17.40 -8.29 1.68
N GLY A 87 -16.70 -7.22 1.34
CA GLY A 87 -16.65 -6.68 -0.01
C GLY A 87 -15.22 -6.56 -0.51
N LEU A 88 -15.06 -6.70 -1.83
CA LEU A 88 -13.83 -6.37 -2.53
C LEU A 88 -13.50 -4.88 -2.33
N MET A 89 -12.30 -4.58 -1.87
CA MET A 89 -11.81 -3.22 -1.69
C MET A 89 -11.26 -2.71 -3.02
N ASN A 90 -11.97 -1.73 -3.59
CA ASN A 90 -11.59 -1.07 -4.84
C ASN A 90 -11.08 0.35 -4.65
N GLU A 91 -11.07 0.86 -3.43
CA GLU A 91 -10.61 2.20 -3.07
C GLU A 91 -10.02 2.19 -1.65
N PHE A 92 -9.15 3.16 -1.38
CA PHE A 92 -8.64 3.38 -0.03
C PHE A 92 -9.63 4.25 0.75
N GLY A 93 -9.84 3.96 2.02
CA GLY A 93 -10.60 4.84 2.89
C GLY A 93 -9.96 6.23 2.99
N GLU A 94 -10.77 7.25 3.23
CA GLU A 94 -10.27 8.59 3.51
C GLU A 94 -9.46 8.58 4.80
N ARG A 95 -8.32 9.30 4.79
CA ARG A 95 -7.57 9.62 6.01
C ARG A 95 -8.48 10.41 6.93
N THR A 96 -8.99 9.78 7.99
CA THR A 96 -9.63 10.50 9.09
C THR A 96 -8.53 11.19 9.89
N VAL A 97 -8.16 12.40 9.46
CA VAL A 97 -7.30 13.28 10.27
C VAL A 97 -8.11 13.68 11.50
N ARG A 98 -7.71 13.18 12.67
CA ARG A 98 -8.06 13.79 13.96
C ARG A 98 -6.90 14.64 14.44
#